data_AF-A0A3E2C3D8-F1
#
_entry.id   AF-A0A3E2C3D8-F1
#
_cell.length_a   1.000
_cell.length_b   1.000
_cell.length_c   1.000
_cell.angle_alpha   90.00
_cell.angle_beta   90.00
_cell.angle_gamma   90.00
#
_symmetry.space_group_name_H-M   'P 1'
#
loop_
_entity.id
_entity.type
_entity.pdbx_description
1 polymer ?
#
loop_
_entity_poly.entity_id
_entity_poly.type
_entity_poly.pdbx_seq_one_letter_code
_entity_poly.pdbx_strand_id
1 'polypeptide(L)'
;MKIDNSNTEIIPSPQNISIYAKDTITLPQSSHISFINIKPDLRITTAAKQLCEDLKNNHNCNWSISYSEGYKSAISAAINKNLRIQEYKISSKISTNQTLINIEAGSIASICFAIQTIRQLIMQYGLILPSLQIQDFPEIPVRAYSYDVSRGRVPKLSWLKT
;
A
#
# COMPACT_ATOMS: atom_id res chain seq x y z
N MET A 1 20.36 -1.40 -16.24
CA MET A 1 19.46 -0.23 -16.32
C MET A 1 19.61 0.52 -15.01
N LYS A 2 20.22 1.71 -15.01
CA LYS A 2 20.40 2.51 -13.78
C LYS A 2 19.04 3.07 -13.40
N ILE A 3 18.55 2.72 -12.22
CA ILE A 3 17.36 3.36 -11.65
C ILE A 3 17.86 4.68 -11.05
N ASP A 4 17.47 5.81 -11.63
CA ASP A 4 17.75 7.12 -11.07
C ASP A 4 16.96 7.27 -9.77
N ASN A 5 17.68 7.26 -8.64
CA ASN A 5 17.12 7.28 -7.29
C ASN A 5 16.55 8.65 -6.86
N SER A 6 16.46 9.62 -7.76
CA SER A 6 16.00 10.98 -7.48
C SER A 6 14.50 11.21 -7.71
N ASN A 7 13.75 10.21 -8.21
CA ASN A 7 12.40 10.42 -8.74
C ASN A 7 11.27 9.72 -7.97
N THR A 8 11.51 9.18 -6.76
CA THR A 8 10.39 8.64 -5.95
C THR A 8 9.59 9.78 -5.35
N GLU A 9 8.46 10.12 -5.95
CA GLU A 9 7.56 11.17 -5.45
C GLU A 9 6.31 10.53 -4.87
N ILE A 10 6.30 10.31 -3.55
CA ILE A 10 5.12 9.80 -2.84
C ILE A 10 4.35 11.00 -2.28
N ILE A 11 3.04 11.02 -2.49
CA ILE A 11 2.15 12.07 -2.02
C ILE A 11 1.12 11.47 -1.06
N PRO A 12 1.03 11.93 0.20
CA PRO A 12 1.95 12.86 0.85
C PRO A 12 3.36 12.26 1.02
N SER A 13 4.38 13.12 1.15
CA SER A 13 5.74 12.64 1.42
C SER A 13 5.76 11.91 2.76
N PRO A 14 6.31 10.67 2.82
CA PRO A 14 6.39 9.93 4.07
C PRO A 14 7.36 10.58 5.03
N GLN A 15 7.18 10.34 6.33
CA GLN A 15 8.10 10.79 7.38
C GLN A 15 9.53 10.29 7.18
N ASN A 16 9.70 9.02 6.82
CA ASN A 16 11.01 8.44 6.50
C ASN A 16 10.91 7.50 5.30
N ILE A 17 11.87 7.61 4.38
CA ILE A 17 12.06 6.71 3.26
C ILE A 17 13.54 6.43 3.06
N SER A 18 13.89 5.15 2.98
CA SER A 18 15.24 4.65 2.71
C SER A 18 15.19 3.75 1.49
N ILE A 19 15.91 4.11 0.42
CA ILE A 19 15.95 3.35 -0.84
C ILE A 19 17.34 2.72 -1.00
N TYR A 20 17.39 1.41 -1.20
CA TYR A 20 18.61 0.62 -1.33
C TYR A 20 18.90 0.33 -2.82
N ALA A 21 19.54 1.28 -3.47
CA ALA A 21 19.81 1.35 -4.93
C ALA A 21 20.29 0.07 -5.62
N LYS A 22 21.06 -0.77 -4.92
CA LYS A 22 21.73 -1.94 -5.50
C LYS A 22 20.81 -3.15 -5.58
N ASP A 23 19.71 -3.12 -4.85
CA ASP A 23 18.83 -4.25 -4.66
C ASP A 23 17.45 -3.93 -5.22
N THR A 24 16.91 -4.84 -6.04
CA THR A 24 15.56 -4.73 -6.59
C THR A 24 14.74 -5.95 -6.19
N ILE A 25 13.46 -5.71 -5.92
CA ILE A 25 12.46 -6.78 -5.78
C ILE A 25 11.59 -6.83 -7.03
N THR A 26 11.30 -8.04 -7.50
CA THR A 26 10.41 -8.24 -8.64
C THR A 26 9.12 -8.87 -8.14
N LEU A 27 8.00 -8.17 -8.35
CA LEU A 27 6.68 -8.69 -8.01
C LEU A 27 6.30 -9.82 -8.99
N PRO A 28 5.80 -10.97 -8.49
CA PRO A 28 5.40 -12.08 -9.34
C PRO A 28 4.12 -11.80 -10.12
N GLN A 29 3.95 -12.47 -11.26
CA GLN A 29 2.75 -12.33 -12.11
C GLN A 29 1.45 -12.76 -11.40
N SER A 30 1.55 -13.72 -10.48
CA SER A 30 0.41 -14.21 -9.70
C SER A 30 0.84 -14.43 -8.26
N SER A 31 0.12 -13.82 -7.31
CA SER A 31 0.36 -14.00 -5.88
C SER A 31 -0.83 -13.52 -5.05
N HIS A 32 -0.61 -13.39 -3.75
CA HIS A 32 -1.62 -12.95 -2.79
C HIS A 32 -1.15 -11.73 -2.01
N ILE A 33 -2.11 -10.93 -1.58
CA ILE A 33 -1.98 -9.99 -0.47
C ILE A 33 -2.56 -10.71 0.76
N SER A 34 -1.74 -10.94 1.79
CA SER A 34 -2.16 -11.63 3.02
C SER A 34 -2.31 -10.69 4.19
N PHE A 35 -3.46 -10.77 4.87
CA PHE A 35 -3.69 -10.10 6.14
C PHE A 35 -3.55 -11.12 7.28
N ILE A 36 -2.49 -10.97 8.07
CA ILE A 36 -2.07 -11.91 9.11
C ILE A 36 -2.72 -11.54 10.44
N ASN A 37 -3.40 -12.49 11.09
CA ASN A 37 -4.13 -12.30 12.36
C ASN A 37 -5.14 -11.14 12.35
N ILE A 38 -5.71 -10.86 11.18
CA ILE A 38 -6.71 -9.82 10.98
C ILE A 38 -8.02 -10.48 10.52
N LYS A 39 -9.14 -10.13 11.15
CA LYS A 39 -10.46 -10.57 10.69
C LYS A 39 -10.83 -9.84 9.39
N PRO A 40 -11.62 -10.46 8.49
CA PRO A 40 -12.11 -9.79 7.29
C PRO A 40 -12.73 -8.43 7.60
N ASP A 41 -12.18 -7.37 6.99
CA ASP A 41 -12.66 -5.99 7.12
C ASP A 41 -12.84 -5.38 5.73
N LEU A 42 -13.97 -4.71 5.54
CA LEU A 42 -14.38 -4.16 4.24
C LEU A 42 -13.35 -3.14 3.71
N ARG A 43 -12.78 -2.30 4.57
CA ARG A 43 -11.91 -1.19 4.16
C ARG A 43 -10.61 -1.71 3.56
N ILE A 44 -9.94 -2.64 4.24
CA ILE A 44 -8.70 -3.26 3.76
C ILE A 44 -8.97 -4.18 2.57
N THR A 45 -10.12 -4.86 2.53
CA THR A 45 -10.52 -5.66 1.36
C THR A 45 -10.66 -4.77 0.14
N THR A 46 -11.34 -3.63 0.28
CA THR A 46 -11.52 -2.68 -0.82
C THR A 46 -10.18 -2.08 -1.25
N ALA A 47 -9.33 -1.65 -0.32
CA ALA A 47 -8.01 -1.12 -0.65
C ALA A 47 -7.12 -2.15 -1.36
N ALA A 48 -7.11 -3.41 -0.91
CA ALA A 48 -6.37 -4.47 -1.58
C ALA A 48 -6.97 -4.84 -2.94
N LYS A 49 -8.29 -4.78 -3.11
CA LYS A 49 -8.94 -4.96 -4.42
C LYS A 49 -8.50 -3.88 -5.41
N GLN A 50 -8.44 -2.61 -4.98
CA GLN A 50 -7.91 -1.53 -5.82
C GLN A 50 -6.49 -1.84 -6.30
N LEU A 51 -5.61 -2.31 -5.41
CA LEU A 51 -4.26 -2.71 -5.79
C LEU A 51 -4.25 -3.91 -6.76
N CYS A 52 -5.07 -4.94 -6.52
CA CYS A 52 -5.19 -6.06 -7.44
C CYS A 52 -5.72 -5.64 -8.82
N GLU A 53 -6.68 -4.71 -8.86
CA GLU A 53 -7.23 -4.15 -10.09
C GLU A 53 -6.18 -3.34 -10.86
N ASP A 54 -5.40 -2.51 -10.17
CA ASP A 54 -4.29 -1.77 -10.80
C ASP A 54 -3.25 -2.73 -11.39
N LEU A 55 -2.86 -3.76 -10.64
CA LEU A 55 -1.93 -4.80 -11.10
C LEU A 55 -2.49 -5.57 -12.31
N LYS A 56 -3.80 -5.86 -12.31
CA LYS A 56 -4.45 -6.55 -13.42
C LYS A 56 -4.53 -5.68 -14.67
N ASN A 57 -4.96 -4.43 -14.51
CA ASN A 57 -5.22 -3.52 -15.63
C ASN A 57 -3.91 -3.01 -16.26
N ASN A 58 -2.89 -2.74 -15.45
CA ASN A 58 -1.64 -2.12 -15.93
C ASN A 58 -0.54 -3.15 -16.25
N HIS A 59 -0.58 -4.32 -15.62
CA HIS A 59 0.51 -5.31 -15.71
C HIS A 59 0.04 -6.75 -16.00
N ASN A 60 -1.28 -6.96 -16.19
CA ASN A 60 -1.89 -8.27 -16.41
C ASN A 60 -1.56 -9.31 -15.31
N CYS A 61 -1.28 -8.85 -14.09
CA CYS A 61 -1.00 -9.72 -12.96
C CYS A 61 -2.30 -10.19 -12.30
N ASN A 62 -2.39 -11.47 -11.94
CA ASN A 62 -3.59 -12.06 -11.33
C ASN A 62 -3.34 -12.29 -9.84
N TRP A 63 -3.71 -11.31 -9.03
CA TRP A 63 -3.51 -11.37 -7.58
C TRP A 63 -4.84 -11.54 -6.83
N SER A 64 -4.80 -12.20 -5.68
CA SER A 64 -5.98 -12.35 -4.82
C SER A 64 -5.69 -12.01 -3.35
N ILE A 65 -6.74 -11.93 -2.55
CA ILE A 65 -6.68 -11.49 -1.15
C ILE A 65 -6.85 -12.72 -0.26
N SER A 66 -6.04 -12.82 0.79
CA SER A 66 -6.11 -13.88 1.79
C SER A 66 -6.07 -13.30 3.21
N TYR A 67 -6.76 -13.98 4.13
CA TYR A 67 -6.80 -13.64 5.57
C TYR A 67 -6.15 -14.73 6.43
N SER A 68 -5.30 -15.55 5.82
CA SER A 68 -4.64 -16.66 6.48
C SER A 68 -3.11 -16.53 6.39
N GLU A 69 -2.44 -17.16 7.35
CA GLU A 69 -0.98 -17.13 7.47
C GLU A 69 -0.29 -18.20 6.60
N GLY A 70 -1.07 -19.12 6.02
CA GLY A 70 -0.53 -20.32 5.35
C GLY A 70 -0.14 -20.16 3.88
N TYR A 71 -0.47 -19.04 3.23
CA TYR A 71 -0.14 -18.82 1.83
C TYR A 71 1.13 -17.98 1.68
N LYS A 72 2.03 -18.40 0.79
CA LYS A 72 3.18 -17.60 0.37
C LYS A 72 2.68 -16.38 -0.42
N SER A 73 2.59 -15.25 0.25
CA SER A 73 2.15 -13.98 -0.33
C SER A 73 3.33 -13.08 -0.69
N ALA A 74 3.23 -12.39 -1.82
CA ALA A 74 4.18 -11.36 -2.19
C ALA A 74 4.09 -10.14 -1.26
N ILE A 75 2.89 -9.85 -0.74
CA ILE A 75 2.65 -8.76 0.21
C ILE A 75 1.95 -9.32 1.46
N SER A 76 2.50 -9.05 2.64
CA SER A 76 1.86 -9.36 3.93
C SER A 76 1.61 -8.11 4.74
N ALA A 77 0.50 -8.08 5.47
CA ALA A 77 0.17 -7.00 6.40
C ALA A 77 -0.28 -7.55 7.75
N ALA A 78 0.23 -6.97 8.83
CA ALA A 78 -0.13 -7.33 10.20
C ALA A 78 -0.28 -6.07 11.07
N ILE A 79 -1.06 -6.20 12.15
CA ILE A 79 -1.18 -5.15 13.15
C ILE A 79 -0.03 -5.26 14.15
N ASN A 80 0.74 -4.17 14.30
CA ASN A 80 1.77 -4.04 15.31
C ASN A 80 1.32 -3.04 16.38
N LYS A 81 1.04 -3.55 17.58
CA LYS A 81 0.53 -2.76 18.73
C LYS A 81 1.53 -1.72 19.25
N ASN A 82 2.81 -1.81 18.87
CA ASN A 82 3.84 -0.86 19.26
C ASN A 82 3.86 0.39 18.37
N LEU A 83 3.11 0.40 17.26
CA LEU A 83 3.00 1.55 16.36
C LEU A 83 1.82 2.45 16.77
N ARG A 84 1.93 3.75 16.44
CA ARG A 84 0.83 4.70 16.63
C ARG A 84 -0.35 4.32 15.72
N ILE A 85 -1.57 4.72 16.08
CA ILE A 85 -2.79 4.25 15.42
C ILE A 85 -2.85 4.55 13.90
N GLN A 86 -2.25 5.64 13.43
CA GLN A 86 -2.16 6.01 12.00
C GLN A 86 -0.78 5.76 11.40
N GLU A 87 0.12 5.12 12.15
CA GLU A 87 1.46 4.79 11.69
C GLU A 87 1.47 3.46 10.94
N TYR A 88 2.29 3.41 9.89
CA TYR A 88 2.62 2.19 9.19
C TYR A 88 4.09 2.16 8.77
N LYS A 89 4.61 0.96 8.59
CA LYS A 89 5.93 0.67 8.07
C LYS A 89 5.83 -0.29 6.91
N ILE A 90 6.57 -0.03 5.83
CA ILE A 90 6.72 -0.90 4.67
C ILE A 90 8.18 -1.29 4.60
N SER A 91 8.45 -2.57 4.42
CA SER A 91 9.80 -3.10 4.26
C SER A 91 9.84 -4.12 3.14
N SER A 92 10.79 -3.97 2.22
CA SER A 92 11.03 -4.97 1.18
C SER A 92 12.13 -5.95 1.57
N LYS A 93 12.01 -7.20 1.12
CA LYS A 93 13.03 -8.25 1.27
C LYS A 93 13.31 -8.91 -0.09
N ILE A 94 14.57 -9.20 -0.37
CA ILE A 94 15.06 -9.74 -1.66
C ILE A 94 14.93 -11.29 -1.72
N SER A 95 14.35 -11.93 -0.70
CA SER A 95 14.32 -13.39 -0.60
C SER A 95 13.26 -14.00 -1.53
N THR A 96 13.69 -14.93 -2.38
CA THR A 96 12.84 -15.66 -3.34
C THR A 96 11.79 -16.56 -2.68
N ASN A 97 11.97 -16.89 -1.39
CA ASN A 97 11.11 -17.80 -0.65
C ASN A 97 10.25 -17.16 0.45
N GLN A 98 10.27 -15.84 0.56
CA GLN A 98 9.54 -15.12 1.59
C GLN A 98 8.66 -14.03 0.99
N THR A 99 7.86 -13.40 1.85
CA THR A 99 7.13 -12.19 1.51
C THR A 99 8.10 -11.10 1.06
N LEU A 100 7.84 -10.56 -0.14
CA LEU A 100 8.67 -9.54 -0.76
C LEU A 100 8.45 -8.17 -0.12
N ILE A 101 7.20 -7.84 0.24
CA ILE A 101 6.84 -6.59 0.91
C ILE A 101 6.07 -6.91 2.19
N ASN A 102 6.58 -6.47 3.33
CA ASN A 102 5.92 -6.58 4.62
C ASN A 102 5.42 -5.23 5.10
N ILE A 103 4.16 -5.20 5.54
CA ILE A 103 3.47 -4.05 6.12
C ILE A 103 3.23 -4.31 7.60
N GLU A 104 3.71 -3.41 8.44
CA GLU A 104 3.33 -3.33 9.85
C GLU A 104 2.54 -2.06 10.07
N ALA A 105 1.37 -2.16 10.71
CA ALA A 105 0.46 -1.03 10.87
C ALA A 105 -0.09 -0.95 12.28
N GLY A 106 -0.25 0.26 12.82
CA GLY A 106 -0.89 0.46 14.14
C GLY A 106 -2.41 0.27 14.13
N SER A 107 -3.07 0.31 12.97
CA SER A 107 -4.50 0.02 12.85
C SER A 107 -4.90 -0.48 11.46
N ILE A 108 -6.15 -0.93 11.34
CA ILE A 108 -6.78 -1.28 10.05
C ILE A 108 -6.74 -0.10 9.07
N ALA A 109 -6.90 1.14 9.55
CA ALA A 109 -6.84 2.32 8.69
C ALA A 109 -5.43 2.57 8.15
N SER A 110 -4.39 2.35 8.96
CA SER A 110 -3.01 2.54 8.49
C SER A 110 -2.54 1.44 7.53
N ILE A 111 -3.14 0.24 7.55
CA ILE A 111 -2.98 -0.73 6.45
C ILE A 111 -3.49 -0.15 5.13
N CYS A 112 -4.66 0.51 5.12
CA CYS A 112 -5.16 1.15 3.91
C CYS A 112 -4.18 2.21 3.38
N PHE A 113 -3.59 3.03 4.26
CA PHE A 113 -2.59 4.04 3.88
C PHE A 113 -1.32 3.41 3.29
N ALA A 114 -0.84 2.32 3.91
CA ALA A 114 0.29 1.56 3.37
C ALA A 114 -0.01 1.01 1.96
N ILE A 115 -1.21 0.46 1.74
CA ILE A 115 -1.63 -0.02 0.41
C ILE A 115 -1.65 1.13 -0.60
N GLN A 116 -2.16 2.32 -0.24
CA GLN A 116 -2.11 3.48 -1.15
C GLN A 116 -0.67 3.89 -1.50
N THR A 117 0.25 3.80 -0.55
CA THR A 117 1.69 4.05 -0.81
C THR A 117 2.26 3.02 -1.78
N ILE A 118 1.93 1.75 -1.61
CA ILE A 118 2.36 0.67 -2.51
C ILE A 118 1.80 0.87 -3.92
N ARG A 119 0.54 1.30 -4.04
CA ARG A 119 -0.05 1.64 -5.34
C ARG A 119 0.76 2.73 -6.04
N GLN A 120 1.14 3.80 -5.34
CA GLN A 120 1.99 4.87 -5.89
C GLN A 120 3.37 4.36 -6.32
N LEU A 121 3.99 3.51 -5.50
CA LEU A 121 5.28 2.89 -5.83
C LEU A 121 5.19 2.03 -7.10
N ILE A 122 4.14 1.21 -7.24
CA ILE A 122 3.93 0.39 -8.43
C ILE A 122 3.61 1.25 -9.66
N MET A 123 2.86 2.35 -9.49
CA MET A 123 2.62 3.29 -10.59
C MET A 123 3.91 3.93 -11.11
N GLN A 124 4.90 4.16 -10.24
CA GLN A 124 6.18 4.78 -10.61
C GLN A 124 7.20 3.76 -11.13
N TYR A 125 7.28 2.59 -10.51
CA TYR A 125 8.33 1.59 -10.77
C TYR A 125 7.86 0.36 -11.56
N GLY A 126 6.55 0.18 -11.72
CA GLY A 126 5.96 -1.04 -12.24
C GLY A 126 6.18 -2.23 -11.30
N LEU A 127 6.50 -3.40 -11.88
CA LEU A 127 6.69 -4.64 -11.13
C LEU A 127 8.11 -4.83 -10.57
N ILE A 128 9.07 -3.98 -10.94
CA ILE A 128 10.46 -4.05 -10.49
C ILE A 128 10.70 -2.85 -9.58
N LEU A 129 10.52 -3.05 -8.27
CA LEU A 129 10.67 -1.98 -7.29
C LEU A 129 12.09 -2.00 -6.73
N PRO A 130 12.67 -0.84 -6.40
CA PRO A 130 13.88 -0.82 -5.59
C PRO A 130 13.57 -1.38 -4.20
N SER A 131 14.56 -2.01 -3.58
CA SER A 131 14.46 -2.37 -2.18
C SER A 131 14.36 -1.08 -1.35
N LEU A 132 13.40 -1.02 -0.44
CA LEU A 132 13.08 0.17 0.34
C LEU A 132 12.56 -0.16 1.74
N GLN A 133 12.67 0.85 2.60
CA GLN A 133 11.97 0.92 3.88
C GLN A 133 11.26 2.27 3.97
N ILE A 134 9.99 2.25 4.31
CA ILE A 134 9.18 3.44 4.55
C ILE A 134 8.61 3.34 5.96
N GLN A 135 8.66 4.43 6.70
CA GLN A 135 7.87 4.63 7.91
C GLN A 135 7.12 5.92 7.75
N ASP A 136 5.81 5.87 7.94
CA ASP A 136 4.98 7.06 7.80
C ASP A 136 3.89 7.12 8.84
N PHE A 137 3.55 8.36 9.21
CA PHE A 137 2.45 8.73 10.07
C PHE A 137 2.14 10.21 9.83
N PRO A 138 0.87 10.62 9.98
CA PRO A 138 0.52 12.01 9.81
C PRO A 138 1.00 12.85 11.00
N GLU A 139 1.46 14.07 10.71
CA GLU A 139 1.73 15.07 11.75
C GLU A 139 0.44 15.53 12.43
N ILE A 140 -0.61 15.73 11.63
CA ILE A 140 -1.93 16.13 12.10
C ILE A 140 -2.89 14.94 11.96
N PRO A 141 -3.48 14.44 13.07
CA PRO A 141 -4.26 13.21 13.06
C PRO A 141 -5.55 13.31 12.25
N VAL A 142 -6.19 14.49 12.22
CA VAL A 142 -7.43 14.74 11.47
C VAL A 142 -7.12 15.57 10.23
N ARG A 143 -7.25 14.95 9.06
CA ARG A 143 -7.05 15.56 7.74
C ARG A 143 -8.38 15.49 7.01
N ALA A 144 -9.09 16.61 6.93
CA ALA A 144 -10.46 16.66 6.42
C ALA A 144 -10.58 17.56 5.20
N TYR A 145 -11.52 17.21 4.34
CA TYR A 145 -12.00 18.06 3.25
C TYR A 145 -13.43 18.49 3.59
N SER A 146 -13.66 19.80 3.68
CA SER A 146 -15.01 20.36 3.89
C SER A 146 -15.60 20.72 2.54
N TYR A 147 -16.78 20.18 2.23
CA TYR A 147 -17.49 20.45 0.99
C TYR A 147 -18.83 21.11 1.29
N ASP A 148 -18.97 22.38 0.92
CA ASP A 148 -20.21 23.14 1.12
C ASP A 148 -21.24 22.78 0.03
N VAL A 149 -22.28 22.04 0.43
CA VAL A 149 -23.42 21.67 -0.43
C VAL A 149 -24.60 22.63 -0.30
N SER A 150 -24.50 23.68 0.52
CA SER A 150 -25.62 24.60 0.79
C SER A 150 -25.89 25.58 -0.35
N ARG A 151 -24.92 25.77 -1.26
CA ARG A 151 -25.01 26.70 -2.39
C ARG A 151 -24.60 26.01 -3.69
N GLY A 152 -25.30 26.31 -4.78
CA GLY A 152 -25.00 25.76 -6.12
C GLY A 152 -25.68 24.41 -6.38
N ARG A 153 -25.17 23.67 -7.37
CA ARG A 153 -25.72 22.36 -7.76
C ARG A 153 -25.33 21.30 -6.74
N VAL A 154 -26.32 20.68 -6.10
CA VAL A 154 -26.12 19.55 -5.19
C VAL A 154 -25.45 18.40 -5.96
N PRO A 155 -24.31 17.88 -5.49
CA PRO A 155 -23.65 16.81 -6.21
C PRO A 155 -24.42 15.50 -6.17
N LYS A 156 -24.29 14.72 -7.25
CA LYS A 156 -24.76 13.33 -7.27
C LYS A 156 -23.81 12.46 -6.44
N LEU A 157 -24.34 11.39 -5.85
CA LEU A 157 -23.52 10.38 -5.16
C LEU A 157 -22.41 9.79 -6.04
N SER A 158 -22.64 9.69 -7.35
CA SER A 158 -21.60 9.25 -8.29
C SER A 158 -20.40 10.19 -8.28
N TRP A 159 -20.62 11.50 -8.20
CA TRP A 159 -19.56 12.51 -8.18
C TRP A 159 -18.73 12.48 -6.90
N LEU A 160 -19.36 12.17 -5.75
CA LEU A 160 -18.65 12.06 -4.46
C LEU A 160 -17.83 10.76 -4.32
N LYS A 161 -18.03 9.80 -5.22
CA LYS A 161 -17.37 8.48 -5.20
C LYS A 161 -16.29 8.32 -6.26
N THR A 162 -16.17 9.30 -7.17
CA THR A 162 -15.13 9.30 -8.21
C THR A 162 -13.85 9.88 -7.64
#